data_AF-A0A0U3KLJ0-F1
#
_entry.id   AF-A0A0U3KLJ0-F1
#
_cell.length_a   1.000
_cell.length_b   1.000
_cell.length_c   1.000
_cell.angle_alpha   90.00
_cell.angle_beta   90.00
_cell.angle_gamma   90.00
#
_symmetry.space_group_name_H-M   'P 1'
#
loop_
_entity.id
_entity.type
_entity.pdbx_description
1 polymer ?
#
loop_
_entity_poly.entity_id
_entity_poly.type
_entity_poly.pdbx_seq_one_letter_code
_entity_poly.pdbx_strand_id
1 'polypeptide(L)'
;MDPSVGPVEELLDAAASRTTGEVERRAGRVVASHALWLCACETFDDAPTWLIYAVGDDGVGWQRVPEQVDVEDVVDAEHLTGCHPDPEGVLVWLRSERPRPWRRGRGDFPEDSYVYDELNRRIFRGEV
;
A
#
# COMPACT_ATOMS: atom_id res chain seq x y z
N MET A 1 -9.67 -1.02 17.64
CA MET A 1 -8.65 -0.71 16.64
C MET A 1 -7.45 -1.59 16.92
N ASP A 2 -6.97 -2.32 15.92
CA ASP A 2 -5.76 -3.15 16.03
C ASP A 2 -4.53 -2.26 16.34
N PRO A 3 -3.64 -2.66 17.27
CA PRO A 3 -2.48 -1.84 17.66
C PRO A 3 -1.46 -1.61 16.53
N SER A 4 -1.51 -2.37 15.45
CA SER A 4 -0.59 -2.25 14.30
C SER A 4 -0.99 -1.13 13.35
N VAL A 5 -2.25 -0.66 13.39
CA VAL A 5 -2.77 0.37 12.45
C VAL A 5 -1.98 1.67 12.54
N GLY A 6 -1.74 2.18 13.76
CA GLY A 6 -0.96 3.41 13.97
C GLY A 6 0.47 3.30 13.44
N PRO A 7 1.25 2.29 13.87
CA PRO A 7 2.60 2.05 13.36
C PRO A 7 2.70 1.85 11.84
N VAL A 8 1.70 1.23 11.20
CA VAL A 8 1.65 1.10 9.74
C VAL A 8 1.58 2.48 9.10
N GLU A 9 0.68 3.34 9.57
CA GLU A 9 0.47 4.67 9.00
C GLU A 9 1.66 5.59 9.24
N GLU A 10 2.30 5.51 10.41
CA GLU A 10 3.54 6.23 10.70
C GLU A 10 4.67 5.87 9.73
N LEU A 11 4.82 4.58 9.39
CA LEU A 11 5.83 4.12 8.43
C LEU A 11 5.50 4.60 7.00
N LEU A 12 4.22 4.58 6.62
CA LEU A 12 3.77 5.08 5.32
C LEU A 12 3.92 6.61 5.22
N ASP A 13 3.64 7.37 6.28
CA ASP A 13 3.88 8.80 6.37
C ASP A 13 5.37 9.12 6.26
N ALA A 14 6.21 8.37 6.99
CA ALA A 14 7.66 8.50 6.87
C ALA A 14 8.13 8.24 5.43
N ALA A 15 7.60 7.22 4.76
CA ALA A 15 7.92 6.92 3.36
C ALA A 15 7.44 8.01 2.41
N ALA A 16 6.20 8.47 2.54
CA ALA A 16 5.64 9.51 1.69
C ALA A 16 6.29 10.87 1.89
N SER A 17 6.74 11.21 3.11
CA SER A 17 7.44 12.47 3.38
C SER A 17 8.81 12.57 2.69
N ARG A 18 9.40 11.43 2.27
CA ARG A 18 10.63 11.40 1.47
C ARG A 18 10.38 11.62 -0.02
N THR A 19 9.13 11.59 -0.46
CA THR A 19 8.74 11.78 -1.86
C THR A 19 8.80 13.26 -2.24
N THR A 20 9.50 13.56 -3.33
CA THR A 20 9.63 14.92 -3.89
C THR A 20 8.71 15.17 -5.10
N GLY A 21 8.13 14.11 -5.67
CA GLY A 21 7.21 14.21 -6.80
C GLY A 21 5.81 14.67 -6.38
N GLU A 22 5.15 15.46 -7.22
CA GLU A 22 3.76 15.82 -7.01
C GLU A 22 2.84 14.64 -7.38
N VAL A 23 1.78 14.46 -6.59
CA VAL A 23 0.76 13.46 -6.87
C VAL A 23 -0.17 13.98 -7.98
N GLU A 24 -0.07 13.40 -9.17
CA GLU A 24 -1.01 13.70 -10.26
C GLU A 24 -2.41 13.19 -9.89
N ARG A 25 -3.43 14.00 -10.17
CA ARG A 25 -4.83 13.60 -10.06
C ARG A 25 -5.60 13.87 -11.35
N ARG A 26 -6.46 12.92 -11.73
CA ARG A 26 -7.36 13.01 -12.88
C ARG A 26 -8.77 12.63 -12.46
N ALA A 27 -9.73 13.52 -12.70
CA ALA A 27 -11.12 13.35 -12.27
C ALA A 27 -11.26 12.98 -10.77
N GLY A 28 -10.40 13.55 -9.92
CA GLY A 28 -10.38 13.27 -8.47
C GLY A 28 -9.54 12.06 -8.04
N ARG A 29 -9.21 11.15 -8.97
CA ARG A 29 -8.41 9.95 -8.71
C ARG A 29 -6.93 10.23 -8.77
N VAL A 30 -6.14 9.54 -7.96
CA VAL A 30 -4.68 9.52 -8.08
C VAL A 30 -4.29 8.81 -9.37
N VAL A 31 -3.39 9.39 -10.16
CA VAL A 31 -2.82 8.72 -11.34
C VAL A 31 -1.47 8.12 -10.95
N ALA A 32 -1.28 6.82 -11.18
CA ALA A 32 -0.04 6.12 -10.81
C ALA A 32 0.32 5.03 -11.82
N SER A 33 1.60 4.66 -11.90
CA SER A 33 2.00 3.47 -12.65
C SER A 33 1.67 2.19 -11.88
N HIS A 34 1.89 2.20 -10.57
CA HIS A 34 1.71 1.06 -9.68
C HIS A 34 0.91 1.50 -8.46
N ALA A 35 -0.09 0.70 -8.09
CA ALA A 35 -0.87 0.89 -6.89
C ALA A 35 -1.18 -0.45 -6.23
N LEU A 36 -1.18 -0.44 -4.90
CA LEU A 36 -1.44 -1.59 -4.05
C LEU A 36 -2.49 -1.21 -3.00
N TRP A 37 -3.57 -1.97 -2.94
CA TRP A 37 -4.52 -1.89 -1.84
C TRP A 37 -4.32 -3.04 -0.84
N LEU A 38 -4.42 -2.72 0.44
CA LEU A 38 -4.32 -3.67 1.54
C LEU A 38 -5.53 -3.49 2.45
N CYS A 39 -6.51 -4.38 2.31
CA CYS A 39 -7.69 -4.40 3.18
C CYS A 39 -7.37 -5.25 4.42
N ALA A 40 -7.14 -4.63 5.56
CA ALA A 40 -6.55 -5.32 6.72
C ALA A 40 -7.55 -6.19 7.52
N CYS A 41 -8.49 -6.84 6.82
CA CYS A 41 -9.71 -7.42 7.39
C CYS A 41 -9.60 -8.92 7.73
N GLU A 42 -8.45 -9.57 7.55
CA GLU A 42 -8.33 -11.02 7.79
C GLU A 42 -8.67 -11.39 9.25
N THR A 43 -8.41 -10.50 10.20
CA THR A 43 -8.64 -10.71 11.64
C THR A 43 -9.44 -9.59 12.31
N PHE A 44 -9.95 -8.62 11.56
CA PHE A 44 -10.51 -7.38 12.12
C PHE A 44 -11.64 -6.82 11.23
N ASP A 45 -12.87 -6.79 11.74
CA ASP A 45 -14.07 -6.43 10.96
C ASP A 45 -14.13 -4.94 10.56
N ASP A 46 -13.61 -4.03 11.38
CA ASP A 46 -13.56 -2.58 11.11
C ASP A 46 -12.18 -2.15 10.58
N ALA A 47 -11.57 -2.99 9.74
CA ALA A 47 -10.21 -2.79 9.27
C ALA A 47 -10.08 -1.67 8.24
N PRO A 48 -9.02 -0.84 8.33
CA PRO A 48 -8.72 0.11 7.28
C PRO A 48 -8.32 -0.61 5.99
N THR A 49 -8.64 0.03 4.87
CA THR A 49 -7.98 -0.26 3.60
C THR A 49 -6.94 0.82 3.32
N TRP A 50 -5.68 0.42 3.20
CA TRP A 50 -4.60 1.32 2.79
C TRP A 50 -4.36 1.19 1.30
N LEU A 51 -4.34 2.33 0.61
CA LEU A 51 -3.92 2.43 -0.77
C LEU A 51 -2.52 3.06 -0.80
N ILE A 52 -1.55 2.34 -1.35
CA ILE A 52 -0.16 2.78 -1.54
C ILE A 52 0.09 2.86 -3.04
N TYR A 53 0.71 3.94 -3.51
CA TYR A 53 0.90 4.18 -4.94
C TYR A 53 2.25 4.81 -5.26
N ALA A 54 2.74 4.52 -6.46
CA ALA A 54 3.94 5.10 -7.02
C ALA A 54 3.74 6.60 -7.33
N VAL A 55 4.73 7.43 -6.99
CA VAL A 55 4.75 8.87 -7.28
C VAL A 55 6.07 9.23 -7.95
N GLY A 56 5.99 9.82 -9.14
CA GLY A 56 7.17 10.08 -9.98
C GLY A 56 7.99 8.81 -10.24
N ASP A 57 9.29 8.98 -10.44
CA ASP A 57 10.19 7.85 -10.73
C ASP A 57 10.37 6.93 -9.52
N ASP A 58 10.32 7.52 -8.33
CA ASP A 58 11.05 6.99 -7.18
C ASP A 58 10.29 7.04 -5.86
N GLY A 59 9.27 7.88 -5.76
CA GLY A 59 8.53 8.12 -4.52
C GLY A 59 7.30 7.23 -4.39
N VAL A 60 6.71 7.31 -3.20
CA VAL A 60 5.41 6.72 -2.86
C VAL A 60 4.49 7.77 -2.25
N GLY A 61 3.20 7.59 -2.47
CA GLY A 61 2.15 8.21 -1.69
C GLY A 61 1.25 7.13 -1.11
N TRP A 62 0.45 7.51 -0.12
CA TRP A 62 -0.55 6.62 0.44
C TRP A 62 -1.79 7.40 0.87
N GLN A 63 -2.91 6.69 1.04
CA GLN A 63 -4.11 7.20 1.71
C GLN A 63 -4.93 6.03 2.24
N ARG A 64 -5.79 6.30 3.23
CA ARG A 64 -6.89 5.38 3.54
C ARG A 64 -7.94 5.47 2.43
N VAL A 65 -8.46 4.33 2.00
CA VAL A 65 -9.65 4.26 1.16
C VAL A 65 -10.87 4.48 2.07
N PRO A 66 -11.77 5.42 1.74
CA PRO A 66 -13.00 5.60 2.52
C PRO A 66 -13.84 4.32 2.54
N GLU A 67 -14.59 4.11 3.62
CA GLU A 67 -15.54 3.00 3.68
C GLU A 67 -16.54 3.07 2.51
N GLN A 68 -16.92 1.91 1.97
CA GLN A 68 -17.88 1.78 0.88
C GLN A 68 -17.47 2.48 -0.44
N VAL A 69 -16.17 2.75 -0.61
CA VAL A 69 -15.60 3.27 -1.84
C VAL A 69 -14.69 2.21 -2.46
N ASP A 70 -14.91 1.92 -3.74
CA ASP A 70 -14.06 1.01 -4.49
C ASP A 70 -12.69 1.63 -4.76
N VAL A 71 -11.63 0.83 -4.76
CA VAL A 71 -10.25 1.33 -4.88
C VAL A 71 -10.05 2.07 -6.22
N GLU A 72 -10.67 1.57 -7.29
CA GLU A 72 -10.66 2.12 -8.65
C GLU A 72 -11.35 3.48 -8.76
N ASP A 73 -12.20 3.85 -7.80
CA ASP A 73 -12.78 5.20 -7.70
C ASP A 73 -11.83 6.20 -7.05
N VAL A 74 -10.73 5.72 -6.46
CA VAL A 74 -9.71 6.53 -5.78
C VAL A 74 -8.40 6.58 -6.57
N VAL A 75 -8.10 5.55 -7.36
CA VAL A 75 -6.87 5.45 -8.16
C VAL A 75 -7.13 5.02 -9.60
N ASP A 76 -6.41 5.66 -10.51
CA ASP A 76 -6.28 5.32 -11.92
C ASP A 76 -4.84 4.83 -12.13
N ALA A 77 -4.64 3.53 -11.94
CA ALA A 77 -3.32 2.90 -12.00
C ALA A 77 -3.17 1.96 -13.19
N GLU A 78 -2.01 1.99 -13.85
CA GLU A 78 -1.68 1.02 -14.91
C GLU A 78 -1.60 -0.41 -14.37
N HIS A 79 -0.98 -0.56 -13.20
CA HIS A 79 -0.88 -1.82 -12.47
C HIS A 79 -1.51 -1.66 -11.08
N LEU A 80 -2.67 -2.28 -10.88
CA LEU A 80 -3.38 -2.31 -9.61
C LEU A 80 -3.49 -3.74 -9.11
N THR A 81 -3.10 -3.97 -7.87
CA THR A 81 -3.30 -5.25 -7.19
C THR A 81 -3.59 -5.03 -5.71
N GLY A 82 -3.86 -6.11 -4.99
CA GLY A 82 -4.05 -6.04 -3.55
C GLY A 82 -4.28 -7.39 -2.90
N CYS A 83 -4.49 -7.34 -1.60
CA CYS A 83 -4.79 -8.51 -0.80
C CYS A 83 -5.49 -8.14 0.51
N HIS A 84 -5.99 -9.17 1.19
CA HIS A 84 -6.59 -9.06 2.52
C HIS A 84 -5.66 -9.60 3.62
N PRO A 85 -4.65 -8.84 4.10
CA PRO A 85 -3.76 -9.29 5.16
C PRO A 85 -4.34 -9.01 6.56
N ASP A 86 -3.74 -9.61 7.58
CA ASP A 86 -3.84 -9.10 8.94
C ASP A 86 -3.00 -7.80 9.13
N PRO A 87 -3.41 -6.85 10.00
CA PRO A 87 -2.67 -5.60 10.20
C PRO A 87 -1.20 -5.79 10.64
N GLU A 88 -0.92 -6.82 11.45
CA GLU A 88 0.44 -7.17 11.88
C GLU A 88 1.29 -7.62 10.66
N GLY A 89 0.70 -8.36 9.73
CA GLY A 89 1.33 -8.79 8.48
C GLY A 89 1.79 -7.62 7.62
N VAL A 90 0.98 -6.56 7.53
CA VAL A 90 1.35 -5.30 6.86
C VAL A 90 2.52 -4.63 7.59
N LEU A 91 2.48 -4.56 8.92
CA LEU A 91 3.55 -3.95 9.72
C LEU A 91 4.89 -4.69 9.53
N VAL A 92 4.88 -6.02 9.59
CA VAL A 92 6.08 -6.85 9.38
C VAL A 92 6.64 -6.66 7.96
N TRP A 93 5.77 -6.54 6.96
CA TRP A 93 6.17 -6.25 5.58
C TRP A 93 6.80 -4.85 5.44
N LEU A 94 6.17 -3.82 6.02
CA LEU A 94 6.69 -2.44 6.04
C LEU A 94 7.96 -2.25 6.90
N ARG A 95 8.39 -3.27 7.63
CA ARG A 95 9.70 -3.33 8.30
C ARG A 95 10.75 -4.12 7.54
N SER A 96 10.45 -4.57 6.32
CA SER A 96 11.31 -5.48 5.54
C SER A 96 11.60 -6.82 6.25
N GLU A 97 10.84 -7.18 7.28
CA GLU A 97 11.02 -8.45 8.01
C GLU A 97 10.42 -9.64 7.26
N ARG A 98 9.50 -9.36 6.32
CA ARG A 98 8.91 -10.35 5.42
C ARG A 98 8.77 -9.75 4.01
N PRO A 99 8.98 -10.52 2.94
CA PRO A 99 8.85 -10.00 1.58
C PRO A 99 7.42 -9.62 1.17
N ARG A 100 6.39 -10.09 1.87
CA ARG A 100 4.97 -9.91 1.52
C ARG A 100 4.11 -9.72 2.78
N PRO A 101 2.96 -9.03 2.69
CA PRO A 101 2.12 -8.74 3.85
C PRO A 101 1.26 -9.91 4.35
N TRP A 102 1.04 -10.98 3.58
CA TRP A 102 0.25 -12.15 4.03
C TRP A 102 1.10 -13.20 4.78
N ARG A 103 0.50 -13.86 5.78
CA ARG A 103 1.11 -14.97 6.54
C ARG A 103 1.04 -16.33 5.84
N ARG A 104 -0.04 -16.61 5.09
CA ARG A 104 -0.29 -17.92 4.45
C ARG A 104 -0.88 -17.73 3.05
N GLY A 105 -0.56 -18.66 2.15
CA GLY A 105 -1.07 -18.65 0.78
C GLY A 105 -0.31 -17.70 -0.15
N ARG A 106 -1.04 -17.18 -1.14
CA ARG A 106 -0.58 -16.17 -2.10
C ARG A 106 -1.43 -14.91 -1.84
N GLY A 107 -0.94 -13.73 -2.21
CA GLY A 107 -1.81 -12.56 -2.30
C GLY A 107 -2.98 -12.87 -3.24
N ASP A 108 -4.02 -12.04 -3.22
CA ASP A 108 -5.24 -12.33 -4.01
C ASP A 108 -4.91 -12.46 -5.50
N PHE A 109 -3.80 -11.84 -5.95
CA PHE A 109 -3.25 -11.91 -7.31
C PHE A 109 -1.73 -12.18 -7.30
N PRO A 110 -1.29 -13.45 -7.18
CA PRO A 110 0.13 -13.80 -7.11
C PRO A 110 0.96 -13.39 -8.33
N GLU A 111 0.35 -13.38 -9.51
CA GLU A 111 0.94 -12.94 -10.77
C GLU A 111 1.39 -11.48 -10.73
N ASP A 112 0.77 -10.66 -9.87
CA ASP A 112 1.06 -9.24 -9.72
C ASP A 112 2.06 -8.96 -8.61
N SER A 113 2.84 -9.97 -8.20
CA SER A 113 3.83 -9.79 -7.13
C SER A 113 4.87 -8.72 -7.43
N TYR A 114 5.08 -8.37 -8.71
CA TYR A 114 5.98 -7.30 -9.13
C TYR A 114 5.53 -5.92 -8.63
N VAL A 115 4.22 -5.69 -8.44
CA VAL A 115 3.69 -4.44 -7.89
C VAL A 115 4.11 -4.28 -6.43
N TYR A 116 4.07 -5.37 -5.66
CA TYR A 116 4.59 -5.39 -4.28
C TYR A 116 6.08 -5.10 -4.27
N ASP A 117 6.87 -5.77 -5.11
CA ASP A 117 8.32 -5.57 -5.18
C ASP A 117 8.68 -4.12 -5.52
N GLU A 118 7.98 -3.53 -6.49
CA GLU A 118 8.22 -2.15 -6.91
C GLU A 118 7.90 -1.14 -5.82
N LEU A 119 6.73 -1.24 -5.17
CA LEU A 119 6.38 -0.33 -4.09
C LEU A 119 7.28 -0.54 -2.87
N ASN A 120 7.66 -1.79 -2.56
CA ASN A 120 8.61 -2.09 -1.49
C ASN A 120 9.96 -1.42 -1.72
N ARG A 121 10.49 -1.54 -2.95
CA ARG A 121 11.74 -0.90 -3.37
C ARG A 121 11.67 0.62 -3.18
N ARG A 122 10.54 1.27 -3.46
CA ARG A 122 10.37 2.71 -3.29
C ARG A 122 10.23 3.13 -1.83
N ILE A 123 9.49 2.35 -1.02
CA ILE A 123 9.32 2.58 0.42
C ILE A 123 10.70 2.58 1.12
N PHE A 124 11.57 1.62 0.80
CA PHE A 124 12.85 1.40 1.49
C PHE A 124 14.08 2.07 0.83
N ARG A 125 13.89 3.07 -0.04
CA ARG A 125 15.03 3.76 -0.67
C ARG A 125 15.97 4.36 0.37
N GLY A 126 17.25 3.96 0.29
CA GLY A 126 18.35 4.49 1.11
C GLY A 126 18.76 3.62 2.30
N GLU A 127 18.12 2.48 2.52
CA GLU A 127 18.48 1.50 3.56
C GLU A 127 19.15 0.26 2.94
N VAL A 128 20.42 0.41 2.53
CA VAL A 128 21.35 -0.71 2.20
C VAL A 128 22.72 -0.43 2.81
#